data_AF-A0A2I0T8F1-F1
#
_entry.id   AF-A0A2I0T8F1-F1
#
_cell.length_a   1.000
_cell.length_b   1.000
_cell.length_c   1.000
_cell.angle_alpha   90.00
_cell.angle_beta   90.00
_cell.angle_gamma   90.00
#
_symmetry.space_group_name_H-M   'P 1'
#
loop_
_entity.id
_entity.type
_entity.pdbx_description
1 polymer ?
#
loop_
_entity_poly.entity_id
_entity_poly.type
_entity_poly.pdbx_seq_one_letter_code
_entity_poly.pdbx_strand_id
1 'polypeptide(L)'
;MSSLMPDCTSKCRSLQHALDVISVVTRGSEGQIKAFLSSYCYNAATIKDAFGRNVIHLASSCGKKGVLDWLAETKGVDLLAKDKESGWTALHRSIFYGYIDCVLSLLKHGVSLYVQDKEGLSALDLVMKDRPIHVVFKKTGRKSSILNFIL
;
A
#
# COMPACT_ATOMS: atom_id res chain seq x y z
N MET A 1 -18.47 28.54 4.84
CA MET A 1 -17.60 27.48 4.27
C MET A 1 -16.21 27.66 4.87
N SER A 2 -15.99 27.12 6.07
CA SER A 2 -14.68 27.12 6.71
C SER A 2 -13.83 26.05 6.04
N SER A 3 -12.78 26.46 5.34
CA SER A 3 -11.71 25.55 4.97
C SER A 3 -11.16 24.93 6.25
N LEU A 4 -11.41 23.63 6.49
CA LEU A 4 -10.71 22.89 7.53
C LEU A 4 -9.24 22.83 7.11
N MET A 5 -8.46 23.81 7.54
CA MET A 5 -7.01 23.74 7.48
C MET A 5 -6.57 22.65 8.48
N PRO A 6 -5.63 21.78 8.12
CA PRO A 6 -5.06 20.83 9.06
C PRO A 6 -4.48 21.55 10.28
N ASP A 7 -4.58 20.93 11.45
CA ASP A 7 -4.02 21.44 12.72
C ASP A 7 -2.48 21.47 12.75
N CYS A 8 -1.83 21.24 11.61
CA CYS A 8 -0.39 21.15 11.47
C CYS A 8 0.10 21.69 10.13
N THR A 9 1.41 21.84 10.01
CA THR A 9 2.07 22.40 8.83
C THR A 9 2.65 21.31 7.92
N SER A 10 3.19 21.72 6.78
CA SER A 10 3.93 20.84 5.86
C SER A 10 5.15 20.15 6.44
N LYS A 11 5.62 20.57 7.64
CA LYS A 11 6.72 19.94 8.37
C LYS A 11 6.24 18.92 9.42
N CYS A 12 4.96 18.56 9.42
CA CYS A 12 4.40 17.64 10.42
C CYS A 12 5.12 16.27 10.42
N ARG A 13 5.54 15.87 11.62
CA ARG A 13 6.14 14.55 11.94
C ARG A 13 5.54 13.96 13.22
N SER A 14 4.32 14.38 13.57
CA SER A 14 3.63 13.95 14.80
C SER A 14 3.35 12.45 14.76
N LEU A 15 3.87 11.71 15.74
CA LEU A 15 3.57 10.29 15.86
C LEU A 15 2.08 10.07 16.13
N GLN A 16 1.45 10.92 16.94
CA GLN A 16 0.02 10.83 17.21
C GLN A 16 -0.80 10.97 15.93
N HIS A 17 -0.45 11.93 15.06
CA HIS A 17 -1.16 12.08 13.79
C HIS A 17 -1.01 10.85 12.90
N ALA A 18 0.17 10.21 12.90
CA ALA A 18 0.39 8.97 12.16
C ALA A 18 -0.50 7.83 12.69
N LEU A 19 -0.60 7.70 14.01
CA LEU A 19 -1.43 6.68 14.65
C LEU A 19 -2.92 6.89 14.36
N ASP A 20 -3.38 8.14 14.41
CA ASP A 20 -4.79 8.48 14.14
C ASP A 20 -5.13 8.23 12.67
N VAL A 21 -4.25 8.64 11.74
CA VAL A 21 -4.36 8.33 10.30
C VAL A 21 -4.46 6.82 10.07
N ILE A 22 -3.56 6.04 10.68
CA ILE A 22 -3.54 4.57 10.51
C ILE A 22 -4.79 3.93 11.12
N SER A 23 -5.22 4.37 12.30
CA SER A 23 -6.42 3.86 12.97
C SER A 23 -7.67 4.03 12.11
N VAL A 24 -7.87 5.23 11.53
CA VAL A 24 -9.03 5.51 10.68
C VAL A 24 -9.08 4.61 9.45
N VAL A 25 -7.94 4.28 8.83
CA VAL A 25 -7.90 3.40 7.65
C VAL A 25 -8.40 1.99 7.97
N THR A 26 -8.14 1.49 9.18
CA THR A 26 -8.53 0.14 9.58
C THR A 26 -10.05 -0.02 9.76
N ARG A 27 -10.76 1.03 10.16
CA ARG A 27 -12.18 0.97 10.55
C ARG A 27 -13.12 1.77 9.65
N GLY A 28 -12.61 2.82 8.99
CA GLY A 28 -13.42 3.77 8.23
C GLY A 28 -13.95 3.22 6.90
N SER A 29 -15.06 3.81 6.45
CA SER A 29 -15.49 3.73 5.06
C SER A 29 -14.57 4.55 4.16
N GLU A 30 -14.58 4.28 2.86
CA GLU A 30 -13.74 5.01 1.89
C GLU A 30 -13.94 6.54 2.00
N GLY A 31 -15.20 6.99 2.05
CA GLY A 31 -15.51 8.43 2.16
C GLY A 31 -15.03 9.04 3.48
N GLN A 32 -15.18 8.33 4.60
CA GLN A 32 -14.69 8.78 5.90
C GLN A 32 -13.16 8.91 5.93
N ILE A 33 -12.46 7.92 5.36
CA ILE A 33 -11.00 7.94 5.27
C ILE A 33 -10.54 9.13 4.44
N LYS A 34 -11.09 9.30 3.23
CA LYS A 34 -10.71 10.41 2.33
C LYS A 34 -10.97 11.77 2.97
N ALA A 35 -12.13 11.93 3.63
CA ALA A 35 -12.47 13.17 4.34
C ALA A 35 -11.49 13.46 5.48
N PHE A 36 -11.20 12.47 6.31
CA PHE A 36 -10.26 12.62 7.44
C PHE A 36 -8.84 12.96 6.98
N LEU A 37 -8.32 12.24 5.98
CA LEU A 37 -6.98 12.48 5.45
C LEU A 37 -6.83 13.88 4.84
N SER A 38 -7.91 14.41 4.26
CA SER A 38 -7.90 15.73 3.61
C SER A 38 -7.91 16.90 4.60
N SER A 39 -8.41 16.70 5.83
CA SER A 39 -8.60 17.79 6.80
C SER A 39 -7.75 17.68 8.06
N TYR A 40 -7.30 16.49 8.43
CA TYR A 40 -6.68 16.27 9.74
C TYR A 40 -5.18 16.61 9.78
N CYS A 41 -4.40 16.17 8.79
CA CYS A 41 -2.95 16.36 8.78
C CYS A 41 -2.45 16.77 7.39
N TYR A 42 -1.60 17.80 7.31
CA TYR A 42 -1.03 18.26 6.04
C TYR A 42 -0.25 17.13 5.33
N ASN A 43 0.45 16.30 6.11
CA ASN A 43 1.21 15.15 5.61
C ASN A 43 0.44 13.83 5.79
N ALA A 44 -0.89 13.82 5.91
CA ALA A 44 -1.66 12.60 6.18
C ALA A 44 -1.33 11.45 5.19
N ALA A 45 -1.05 11.79 3.93
CA ALA A 45 -0.74 10.82 2.89
C ALA A 45 0.69 10.22 2.97
N THR A 46 1.60 10.83 3.74
CA THR A 46 3.03 10.47 3.76
C THR A 46 3.59 10.25 5.16
N ILE A 47 2.88 10.67 6.21
CA ILE A 47 3.28 10.54 7.60
C ILE A 47 3.42 9.06 7.98
N LYS A 48 4.42 8.77 8.82
CA LYS A 48 4.82 7.41 9.17
C LYS A 48 4.69 7.18 10.67
N ASP A 49 4.25 5.99 11.05
CA ASP A 49 4.29 5.55 12.44
C ASP A 49 5.70 5.09 12.87
N ALA A 50 5.78 4.56 14.10
CA ALA A 50 7.03 4.03 14.66
C ALA A 50 7.66 2.94 13.77
N PHE A 51 6.83 2.13 13.10
CA PHE A 51 7.23 1.05 12.19
C PHE A 51 7.49 1.53 10.76
N GLY A 52 7.44 2.84 10.50
CA GLY A 52 7.66 3.38 9.16
C GLY A 52 6.49 3.17 8.19
N ARG A 53 5.35 2.69 8.68
CA ARG A 53 4.15 2.48 7.87
C ARG A 53 3.42 3.80 7.70
N ASN A 54 2.87 4.01 6.51
CA ASN A 54 2.02 5.14 6.16
C ASN A 54 0.67 4.63 5.65
N VAL A 55 -0.22 5.55 5.28
CA VAL A 55 -1.59 5.24 4.84
C VAL A 55 -1.67 4.20 3.72
N ILE A 56 -0.74 4.17 2.75
CA ILE A 56 -0.80 3.20 1.64
C ILE A 56 -0.52 1.77 2.11
N HIS A 57 0.36 1.58 3.11
CA HIS A 57 0.61 0.25 3.69
C HIS A 57 -0.67 -0.31 4.31
N LEU A 58 -1.40 0.54 5.05
CA LEU A 58 -2.61 0.14 5.76
C LEU A 58 -3.78 -0.05 4.81
N ALA A 59 -3.94 0.83 3.80
CA ALA A 59 -4.95 0.66 2.76
C ALA A 59 -4.76 -0.69 2.04
N SER A 60 -3.51 -1.05 1.72
CA SER A 60 -3.16 -2.34 1.16
C SER A 60 -3.39 -3.53 2.10
N SER A 61 -3.06 -3.39 3.39
CA SER A 61 -3.30 -4.42 4.42
C SER A 61 -4.78 -4.61 4.78
N CYS A 62 -5.66 -3.69 4.38
CA CYS A 62 -7.09 -3.76 4.68
C CYS A 62 -7.97 -3.86 3.42
N GLY A 63 -7.38 -4.08 2.24
CA GLY A 63 -8.12 -4.22 0.98
C GLY A 63 -8.86 -2.95 0.52
N LYS A 64 -8.43 -1.77 0.97
CA LYS A 64 -9.11 -0.48 0.70
C LYS A 64 -8.72 0.08 -0.67
N LYS A 65 -9.06 -0.64 -1.74
CA LYS A 65 -8.69 -0.31 -3.12
C LYS A 65 -9.05 1.14 -3.52
N GLY A 66 -10.27 1.61 -3.27
CA GLY A 66 -10.67 2.97 -3.67
C GLY A 66 -9.97 4.09 -2.88
N VAL A 67 -9.47 3.80 -1.68
CA VAL A 67 -8.56 4.71 -0.94
C VAL A 67 -7.17 4.66 -1.58
N LEU A 68 -6.68 3.48 -1.94
CA LEU A 68 -5.39 3.29 -2.57
C LEU A 68 -5.29 3.98 -3.94
N ASP A 69 -6.29 3.82 -4.80
CA ASP A 69 -6.40 4.50 -6.10
C ASP A 69 -6.35 6.04 -5.91
N TRP A 70 -7.12 6.56 -4.95
CA TRP A 70 -7.13 7.99 -4.65
C TRP A 70 -5.79 8.51 -4.12
N LEU A 71 -5.11 7.73 -3.27
CA LEU A 71 -3.78 8.08 -2.77
C LEU A 71 -2.72 8.04 -3.88
N ALA A 72 -2.82 7.10 -4.83
CA ALA A 72 -1.90 7.00 -5.96
C ALA A 72 -1.99 8.21 -6.91
N GLU A 73 -3.15 8.88 -6.95
CA GLU A 73 -3.37 10.13 -7.69
C GLU A 73 -2.99 11.37 -6.88
N THR A 74 -2.69 11.24 -5.58
CA THR A 74 -2.36 12.35 -4.70
C THR A 74 -0.87 12.71 -4.80
N LYS A 75 -0.58 14.01 -4.97
CA LYS A 75 0.80 14.51 -5.10
C LYS A 75 1.64 14.19 -3.86
N GLY A 76 2.84 13.66 -4.07
CA GLY A 76 3.83 13.40 -3.02
C GLY A 76 3.70 12.04 -2.33
N VAL A 77 2.75 11.20 -2.73
CA VAL A 77 2.65 9.81 -2.27
C VAL A 77 3.69 8.96 -2.99
N ASP A 78 4.55 8.29 -2.21
CA ASP A 78 5.50 7.30 -2.71
C ASP A 78 4.91 5.90 -2.57
N LEU A 79 4.45 5.31 -3.68
CA LEU A 79 3.91 3.95 -3.74
C LEU A 79 4.95 2.85 -3.48
N LEU A 80 6.25 3.18 -3.57
CA LEU A 80 7.37 2.29 -3.29
C LEU A 80 7.91 2.44 -1.87
N ALA A 81 7.24 3.24 -1.03
CA ALA A 81 7.62 3.41 0.36
C ALA A 81 7.70 2.04 1.04
N LYS A 82 8.80 1.82 1.74
CA LYS A 82 9.06 0.62 2.53
C LYS A 82 8.83 0.91 4.01
N ASP A 83 8.20 -0.03 4.70
CA ASP A 83 8.18 0.00 6.16
C ASP A 83 9.57 -0.30 6.75
N LYS A 84 9.74 0.00 8.04
CA LYS A 84 11.02 -0.15 8.73
C LYS A 84 11.29 -1.56 9.19
N GLU A 85 10.27 -2.40 9.37
CA GLU A 85 10.45 -3.71 9.99
C GLU A 85 10.96 -4.71 8.94
N SER A 86 10.14 -5.03 7.96
CA SER A 86 10.43 -6.00 6.91
C SER A 86 10.97 -5.35 5.63
N GLY A 87 10.79 -4.04 5.46
CA GLY A 87 11.06 -3.38 4.19
C GLY A 87 9.98 -3.62 3.15
N TRP A 88 8.78 -3.99 3.60
CA TRP A 88 7.64 -4.27 2.72
C TRP A 88 7.06 -2.98 2.16
N THR A 89 6.66 -3.06 0.90
CA THR A 89 5.86 -2.03 0.22
C THR A 89 4.37 -2.33 0.36
N ALA A 90 3.53 -1.39 -0.08
CA ALA A 90 2.09 -1.60 -0.23
C ALA A 90 1.77 -2.88 -1.04
N LEU A 91 2.57 -3.20 -2.07
CA LEU A 91 2.36 -4.39 -2.90
C LEU A 91 2.65 -5.70 -2.16
N HIS A 92 3.71 -5.75 -1.34
CA HIS A 92 3.98 -6.92 -0.49
C HIS A 92 2.80 -7.20 0.44
N ARG A 93 2.25 -6.15 1.06
CA ARG A 93 1.10 -6.26 1.97
C ARG A 93 -0.16 -6.71 1.23
N SER A 94 -0.49 -6.12 0.08
CA SER A 94 -1.65 -6.54 -0.71
C SER A 94 -1.57 -8.00 -1.13
N ILE A 95 -0.38 -8.49 -1.49
CA ILE A 95 -0.17 -9.90 -1.83
C ILE A 95 -0.30 -10.79 -0.60
N PHE A 96 0.41 -10.47 0.48
CA PHE A 96 0.44 -11.28 1.71
C PHE A 96 -0.96 -11.48 2.30
N TYR A 97 -1.81 -10.45 2.25
CA TYR A 97 -3.20 -10.52 2.74
C TYR A 97 -4.22 -10.95 1.67
N GLY A 98 -3.79 -11.24 0.44
CA GLY A 98 -4.68 -11.76 -0.63
C GLY A 98 -5.61 -10.72 -1.27
N TYR A 99 -5.35 -9.42 -1.13
CA TYR A 99 -6.18 -8.37 -1.71
C TYR A 99 -5.83 -8.10 -3.18
N ILE A 100 -6.32 -8.97 -4.07
CA ILE A 100 -6.04 -8.93 -5.51
C ILE A 100 -6.41 -7.59 -6.14
N ASP A 101 -7.52 -6.96 -5.75
CA ASP A 101 -7.91 -5.65 -6.29
C ASP A 101 -6.88 -4.56 -6.00
N CYS A 102 -6.29 -4.57 -4.80
CA CYS A 102 -5.20 -3.66 -4.45
C CYS A 102 -3.91 -3.98 -5.22
N VAL A 103 -3.61 -5.28 -5.44
CA VAL A 103 -2.48 -5.70 -6.30
C VAL A 103 -2.64 -5.13 -7.70
N LEU A 104 -3.79 -5.36 -8.34
CA LEU A 104 -4.07 -4.88 -9.69
C LEU A 104 -4.02 -3.35 -9.79
N SER A 105 -4.55 -2.65 -8.79
CA SER A 105 -4.44 -1.19 -8.68
C SER A 105 -2.97 -0.73 -8.65
N LEU A 106 -2.15 -1.27 -7.75
CA LEU A 106 -0.73 -0.88 -7.64
C LEU A 106 0.04 -1.16 -8.93
N LEU A 107 -0.22 -2.29 -9.59
CA LEU A 107 0.38 -2.63 -10.88
C LEU A 107 -0.05 -1.66 -12.00
N LYS A 108 -1.33 -1.27 -12.01
CA LYS A 108 -1.85 -0.26 -12.93
C LYS A 108 -1.16 1.09 -12.74
N HIS A 109 -0.79 1.43 -11.50
CA HIS A 109 0.01 2.62 -11.17
C HIS A 109 1.52 2.43 -11.36
N GLY A 110 1.97 1.33 -12.00
CA GLY A 110 3.36 1.13 -12.41
C GLY A 110 4.28 0.59 -11.33
N VAL A 111 3.74 0.13 -10.19
CA VAL A 111 4.55 -0.51 -9.14
C VAL A 111 5.10 -1.83 -9.67
N SER A 112 6.42 -2.04 -9.54
CA SER A 112 7.07 -3.28 -9.97
C SER A 112 6.82 -4.42 -8.98
N LEU A 113 6.49 -5.61 -9.50
CA LEU A 113 6.42 -6.85 -8.72
C LEU A 113 7.76 -7.29 -8.13
N TYR A 114 8.87 -6.75 -8.64
CA TYR A 114 10.23 -7.21 -8.35
C TYR A 114 10.96 -6.36 -7.32
N VAL A 115 10.27 -5.40 -6.67
CA VAL A 115 10.88 -4.67 -5.55
C VAL A 115 11.13 -5.65 -4.42
N GLN A 116 12.39 -5.75 -3.99
CA GLN A 116 12.79 -6.65 -2.91
C GLN A 116 12.60 -6.01 -1.54
N ASP A 117 12.20 -6.78 -0.56
CA ASP A 117 12.19 -6.41 0.85
C ASP A 117 13.60 -6.53 1.48
N LYS A 118 13.69 -6.55 2.81
CA LYS A 118 14.98 -6.70 3.51
C LYS A 118 15.56 -8.11 3.48
N GLU A 119 14.74 -9.12 3.22
CA GLU A 119 15.19 -10.51 3.05
C GLU A 119 15.62 -10.78 1.59
N GLY A 120 15.54 -9.78 0.71
CA GLY A 120 15.81 -9.94 -0.72
C GLY A 120 14.63 -10.57 -1.47
N LEU A 121 13.47 -10.73 -0.84
CA LEU A 121 12.28 -11.34 -1.44
C LEU A 121 11.43 -10.25 -2.09
N SER A 122 11.01 -10.49 -3.32
CA SER A 122 10.01 -9.66 -3.97
C SER A 122 8.60 -10.02 -3.51
N ALA A 123 7.64 -9.14 -3.78
CA ALA A 123 6.25 -9.40 -3.46
C ALA A 123 5.73 -10.67 -4.15
N LEU A 124 6.25 -11.01 -5.34
CA LEU A 124 5.93 -12.26 -6.03
C LEU A 124 6.53 -13.50 -5.33
N ASP A 125 7.74 -13.38 -4.77
CA ASP A 125 8.40 -14.48 -4.06
C ASP A 125 7.62 -14.87 -2.80
N LEU A 126 6.95 -13.91 -2.15
CA LEU A 126 6.08 -14.19 -1.00
C LEU A 126 4.88 -15.10 -1.35
N VAL A 127 4.35 -15.04 -2.58
CA VAL A 127 3.29 -15.96 -3.03
C VAL A 127 3.82 -17.40 -3.11
N MET A 128 5.13 -17.55 -3.36
CA MET A 128 5.74 -18.84 -3.63
C MET A 128 6.19 -19.56 -2.35
N LYS A 129 6.28 -18.85 -1.21
CA LYS A 129 6.84 -19.36 0.04
C LYS A 129 6.04 -20.54 0.62
N ASP A 130 4.72 -20.54 0.45
CA ASP A 130 3.81 -21.61 0.90
C ASP A 130 3.29 -22.49 -0.25
N ARG A 131 3.88 -22.37 -1.46
CA ARG A 131 3.37 -23.08 -2.62
C ARG A 131 3.77 -24.56 -2.57
N PRO A 132 2.82 -25.49 -2.73
CA PRO A 132 3.19 -26.86 -3.06
C PRO A 132 3.97 -26.88 -4.38
N ILE A 133 4.98 -27.75 -4.44
CA ILE A 133 6.15 -27.80 -5.38
C ILE A 133 5.79 -27.70 -6.89
N HIS A 134 4.54 -27.85 -7.29
CA HIS A 134 4.08 -27.96 -8.68
C HIS A 134 3.76 -26.62 -9.38
N VAL A 135 3.73 -25.53 -8.61
CA VAL A 135 3.47 -24.15 -9.05
C VAL A 135 4.62 -23.42 -9.79
N VAL A 136 4.83 -23.54 -11.11
CA VAL A 136 5.94 -22.81 -11.81
C VAL A 136 5.46 -21.55 -12.55
N PHE A 137 6.02 -20.37 -12.22
CA PHE A 137 5.89 -19.15 -13.03
C PHE A 137 7.11 -18.95 -13.93
N LYS A 138 6.92 -18.89 -15.26
CA LYS A 138 7.97 -18.51 -16.21
C LYS A 138 7.78 -17.08 -16.67
N LYS A 139 8.87 -16.32 -16.72
CA LYS A 139 8.93 -14.96 -17.27
C LYS A 139 8.74 -15.03 -18.79
N THR A 140 7.52 -14.85 -19.26
CA THR A 140 7.25 -14.60 -20.69
C THR A 140 7.20 -13.09 -20.93
N GLY A 141 7.99 -12.63 -21.89
CA GLY A 141 8.15 -11.21 -22.18
C GLY A 141 6.85 -10.53 -22.61
N ARG A 142 6.66 -9.30 -22.13
CA ARG A 142 5.76 -8.23 -22.62
C ARG A 142 4.54 -8.72 -23.45
N LYS A 143 3.56 -9.34 -22.80
CA LYS A 143 2.09 -9.20 -23.02
C LYS A 143 1.37 -10.33 -22.28
N SER A 144 0.40 -9.94 -21.46
CA SER A 144 -0.66 -10.73 -20.80
C SER A 144 -0.40 -12.21 -20.54
N SER A 145 -0.12 -12.56 -19.28
CA SER A 145 -0.01 -13.94 -18.82
C SER A 145 -1.38 -14.61 -18.75
N ILE A 146 -1.57 -15.66 -19.57
CA ILE A 146 -2.63 -16.66 -19.39
C ILE A 146 -2.10 -17.70 -18.39
N LEU A 147 -2.92 -18.05 -17.38
CA LEU A 147 -2.66 -19.17 -16.47
C LEU A 147 -2.79 -20.49 -17.23
N ASN A 148 -1.69 -21.22 -17.38
CA ASN A 148 -1.76 -22.65 -17.72
C ASN A 148 -1.61 -23.44 -16.43
N PHE A 149 -2.70 -24.06 -15.99
CA PHE A 149 -2.67 -25.17 -15.05
C PHE A 149 -2.30 -26.43 -15.83
N ILE A 150 -1.19 -27.07 -15.49
CA ILE A 150 -0.95 -28.46 -15.88
C ILE A 150 -1.44 -29.29 -14.69
N LEU A 151 -2.55 -30.01 -14.88
CA LEU A 151 -3.03 -31.05 -13.97
C LEU A 151 -2.10 -32.27 -14.04
#